data_AF-A0A7R8ZFV7-F1
#
_entry.id   AF-A0A7R8ZFV7-F1
#
_cell.length_a   1.000
_cell.length_b   1.000
_cell.length_c   1.000
_cell.angle_alpha   90.00
_cell.angle_beta   90.00
_cell.angle_gamma   90.00
#
_symmetry.space_group_name_H-M   'P 1'
#
loop_
_entity.id
_entity.type
_entity.pdbx_description
1 polymer ?
#
loop_
_entity_poly.entity_id
_entity_poly.type
_entity_poly.pdbx_seq_one_letter_code
_entity_poly.pdbx_strand_id
1 'polypeptide(L)'
;MPRLVTSQAYHLILKTKTTYPLALHYLILRGPFGDMKVSSKIYKFDFTDQDNESPYVQLPLPDTAECNRLLAAKAINFRLVS
;
A
#
# COMPACT_ATOMS: atom_id res chain seq x y z
N MET A 1 7.47 19.05 -22.67
CA MET A 1 8.21 18.07 -21.85
C MET A 1 7.19 17.32 -21.00
N PRO A 2 7.05 15.98 -21.10
CA PRO A 2 6.05 15.27 -20.32
C PRO A 2 6.55 15.14 -18.88
N ARG A 3 5.76 15.66 -17.95
CA ARG A 3 6.00 15.55 -16.51
C ARG A 3 5.91 14.07 -16.15
N LEU A 4 7.04 13.45 -15.76
CA LEU A 4 7.07 12.08 -15.24
C LEU A 4 6.02 11.97 -14.14
N VAL A 5 4.94 11.23 -14.43
CA VAL A 5 3.94 10.87 -13.44
C VAL A 5 4.65 9.89 -12.52
N THR A 6 5.10 10.36 -11.35
CA THR A 6 5.77 9.50 -10.37
C THR A 6 4.76 8.48 -9.86
N SER A 7 4.78 7.27 -10.42
CA SER A 7 3.96 6.15 -9.98
C SER A 7 4.67 5.43 -8.84
N GLN A 8 4.21 5.62 -7.60
CA GLN A 8 4.79 4.97 -6.43
C GLN A 8 4.15 3.58 -6.22
N ALA A 9 4.98 2.56 -6.09
CA ALA A 9 4.54 1.19 -5.83
C ALA A 9 4.86 0.77 -4.38
N TYR A 10 4.12 -0.19 -3.87
CA TYR A 10 4.39 -0.87 -2.61
C TYR A 10 4.25 -2.38 -2.80
N HIS A 11 4.89 -3.14 -1.92
CA HIS A 11 4.67 -4.57 -1.76
C HIS A 11 4.68 -4.93 -0.28
N LEU A 12 4.07 -6.05 0.07
CA LEU A 12 4.00 -6.55 1.43
C LEU A 12 4.93 -7.76 1.55
N ILE A 13 5.81 -7.74 2.53
CA ILE A 13 6.73 -8.83 2.82
C ILE A 13 6.42 -9.38 4.20
N LEU A 14 6.17 -10.68 4.29
CA LEU A 14 6.06 -11.38 5.54
C LEU A 14 7.44 -11.90 5.96
N LYS A 15 8.00 -11.31 7.01
CA LYS A 15 9.36 -11.64 7.49
C LYS A 15 9.49 -13.04 8.10
N THR A 16 8.37 -13.67 8.45
CA THR A 16 8.32 -14.98 9.08
C THR A 16 7.72 -16.00 8.13
N LYS A 17 8.28 -17.21 8.08
CA LYS A 17 7.66 -18.29 7.33
C LYS A 17 6.31 -18.67 7.93
N THR A 18 5.33 -18.91 7.06
CA THR A 18 4.01 -19.39 7.46
C THR A 18 3.91 -20.89 7.25
N THR A 19 3.48 -21.62 8.28
CA THR A 19 3.21 -23.06 8.17
C THR A 19 1.86 -23.33 7.49
N TYR A 20 0.95 -22.36 7.55
CA TYR A 20 -0.38 -22.41 6.95
C TYR A 20 -0.64 -21.14 6.14
N PRO A 21 -1.42 -21.19 5.04
CA PRO A 21 -1.74 -20.00 4.26
C PRO A 21 -2.34 -18.90 5.13
N LEU A 22 -1.76 -17.70 5.07
CA LEU A 22 -2.22 -16.53 5.81
C LEU A 22 -2.89 -15.55 4.86
N ALA A 23 -4.22 -15.49 4.93
CA ALA A 23 -5.01 -14.54 4.14
C ALA A 23 -4.97 -13.14 4.78
N LEU A 24 -4.39 -12.17 4.06
CA LEU A 24 -4.37 -10.78 4.47
C LEU A 24 -5.32 -9.95 3.59
N HIS A 25 -6.32 -9.37 4.23
CA HIS A 25 -7.20 -8.37 3.65
C HIS A 25 -6.78 -7.00 4.14
N TYR A 26 -6.56 -6.06 3.23
CA TYR A 26 -6.14 -4.71 3.60
C TYR A 26 -6.77 -3.67 2.68
N LEU A 27 -6.93 -2.46 3.22
CA LEU A 27 -7.63 -1.37 2.56
C LEU A 27 -6.78 -0.11 2.65
N ILE A 28 -6.58 0.53 1.50
CA ILE A 28 -5.93 1.84 1.45
C ILE A 28 -7.00 2.91 1.59
N LEU A 29 -6.91 3.71 2.65
CA LEU A 29 -7.84 4.80 2.94
C LEU A 29 -7.09 6.12 3.06
N ARG A 30 -7.81 7.21 2.83
CA ARG A 30 -7.36 8.54 3.27
C ARG A 30 -7.33 8.59 4.79
N GLY A 31 -6.30 9.23 5.33
CA GLY A 31 -6.23 9.48 6.77
C GLY A 31 -7.37 10.41 7.24
N PRO A 32 -7.89 10.24 8.46
CA PRO A 32 -9.01 11.04 8.97
C PRO A 32 -8.71 12.53 9.08
N PHE A 33 -7.44 12.90 9.25
CA PHE A 33 -6.96 14.28 9.39
C PHE A 33 -6.04 14.70 8.24
N GLY A 34 -5.89 13.85 7.21
CA GLY A 34 -5.05 14.15 6.06
C GLY A 34 -5.87 14.70 4.92
N ASP A 35 -5.44 15.82 4.34
CA ASP A 35 -6.00 16.36 3.10
C ASP A 35 -5.64 15.51 1.86
N MET A 36 -4.92 14.41 2.06
CA MET A 36 -4.45 13.56 0.98
C MET A 36 -5.61 12.82 0.31
N LYS A 37 -5.72 12.94 -1.02
CA LYS A 37 -6.71 12.23 -1.81
C LYS A 37 -6.14 10.90 -2.26
N VAL A 38 -6.83 9.82 -1.92
CA VAL A 38 -6.50 8.46 -2.37
C VAL A 38 -7.79 7.73 -2.74
N SER A 39 -7.77 6.95 -3.82
CA SER A 39 -8.91 6.12 -4.18
C SER A 39 -8.94 4.89 -3.26
N SER A 40 -10.02 4.74 -2.50
CA SER A 40 -10.18 3.60 -1.60
C SER A 40 -10.25 2.31 -2.40
N LYS A 41 -9.35 1.37 -2.11
CA LYS A 41 -9.30 0.07 -2.79
C LYS A 41 -9.00 -1.04 -1.79
N ILE A 42 -9.83 -2.08 -1.84
CA ILE A 42 -9.65 -3.29 -1.05
C ILE A 42 -8.68 -4.18 -1.82
N TYR A 43 -7.71 -4.72 -1.12
CA TYR A 43 -6.75 -5.67 -1.62
C TYR A 43 -6.81 -6.93 -0.76
N LYS A 44 -6.53 -8.05 -1.42
CA LYS A 44 -6.39 -9.36 -0.79
C LYS A 44 -5.08 -9.96 -1.26
N PHE A 45 -4.30 -10.48 -0.31
CA PHE A 45 -3.11 -11.26 -0.61
C PHE A 45 -3.04 -12.44 0.35
N ASP A 46 -2.81 -13.63 -0.20
CA ASP A 46 -2.68 -14.85 0.57
C ASP A 46 -1.19 -15.21 0.65
N PHE A 47 -0.57 -15.05 1.81
CA PHE A 47 0.81 -15.47 2.02
C PHE A 47 0.85 -17.00 2.12
N THR A 48 1.84 -17.60 1.46
CA THR A 48 2.09 -19.05 1.50
C THR A 48 3.56 -19.32 1.79
N ASP A 49 3.93 -20.57 2.05
CA ASP A 49 5.35 -20.93 2.25
C ASP A 49 6.20 -20.67 0.99
N GLN A 50 5.57 -20.67 -0.20
CA GLN A 50 6.21 -20.35 -1.47
C GLN A 50 6.21 -18.84 -1.75
N ASP A 51 5.16 -18.13 -1.34
CA ASP A 51 4.93 -16.71 -1.60
C ASP A 51 4.84 -15.91 -0.31
N ASN A 52 6.00 -15.47 0.20
CA ASN A 52 6.10 -14.58 1.36
C ASN A 52 6.12 -13.08 0.98
N GLU A 53 6.08 -12.77 -0.31
CA GLU A 53 6.10 -11.41 -0.84
C GLU A 53 4.93 -11.19 -1.79
N SER A 54 4.21 -10.09 -1.61
CA SER A 54 3.17 -9.69 -2.55
C SER A 54 3.79 -9.09 -3.83
N PRO A 55 3.10 -9.14 -4.97
CA PRO A 55 3.51 -8.36 -6.13
C PRO A 55 3.53 -6.87 -5.81
N TYR A 56 4.28 -6.11 -6.62
CA TYR A 56 4.26 -4.65 -6.55
C TYR A 56 2.89 -4.12 -6.99
N VAL A 57 2.24 -3.43 -6.07
CA VAL A 57 0.96 -2.78 -6.28
C VAL A 57 1.17 -1.28 -6.36
N GLN A 58 0.59 -0.65 -7.39
CA GLN A 58 0.61 0.80 -7.53
C GLN A 58 -0.29 1.44 -6.48
N LEU A 59 0.21 2.47 -5.80
CA LEU A 59 -0.60 3.27 -4.91
C LEU A 59 -1.70 3.98 -5.72
N PRO A 60 -2.97 3.90 -5.30
CA PRO A 60 -4.10 4.46 -6.04
C PRO A 60 -4.22 5.98 -5.79
N LEU A 61 -3.15 6.72 -6.11
CA LEU A 61 -3.08 8.18 -6.00
C LEU A 61 -3.63 8.83 -7.28
N PRO A 62 -4.44 9.90 -7.15
CA PRO A 62 -5.07 10.54 -8.30
C PRO A 62 -4.10 11.39 -9.13
N ASP A 63 -3.05 11.94 -8.51
CA ASP A 63 -2.07 12.79 -9.18
C ASP A 63 -0.67 12.76 -8.52
N THR A 64 0.28 13.42 -9.18
CA THR A 64 1.67 13.57 -8.71
C THR A 64 1.80 14.45 -7.47
N ALA A 65 0.86 15.37 -7.21
CA ALA A 65 0.90 16.21 -6.01
C ALA A 65 0.63 15.37 -4.76
N GLU A 66 -0.30 14.42 -4.82
CA GLU A 66 -0.55 13.47 -3.74
C GLU A 66 0.63 12.52 -3.52
N CYS A 67 1.32 12.09 -4.59
CA CYS A 67 2.57 11.35 -4.46
C CYS A 67 3.64 12.13 -3.70
N ASN A 68 3.83 13.41 -4.05
CA ASN A 68 4.78 14.27 -3.35
C ASN A 68 4.38 14.52 -1.89
N ARG A 69 3.08 14.66 -1.59
CA ARG A 69 2.60 14.76 -0.20
C ARG A 69 2.89 13.49 0.59
N LEU A 70 2.71 12.32 0.00
CA LEU A 70 3.03 11.04 0.64
C LEU A 70 4.53 10.93 0.92
N LEU A 71 5.38 11.30 -0.04
CA LEU A 71 6.84 11.29 0.12
C LEU A 71 7.33 12.31 1.15
N ALA A 72 6.66 13.45 1.27
CA ALA A 72 6.95 14.48 2.27
C ALA A 72 6.35 14.18 3.66
N ALA A 73 5.45 13.19 3.76
CA ALA A 73 4.79 12.85 5.01
C ALA A 73 5.80 12.25 5.99
N LYS A 74 5.86 12.80 7.21
CA LYS A 74 6.75 12.31 8.27
C LYS A 74 6.39 10.91 8.79
N ALA A 75 5.16 10.47 8.59
CA ALA A 75 4.67 9.17 9.07
C ALA A 75 3.58 8.62 8.15
N ILE A 76 3.65 7.32 7.88
CA ILE A 76 2.58 6.54 7.26
C ILE A 76 2.01 5.63 8.36
N ASN A 77 0.72 5.77 8.63
CA ASN A 77 0.06 5.00 9.68
C ASN A 77 -0.47 3.69 9.10
N PHE A 78 0.07 2.57 9.55
CA PHE A 78 -0.45 1.23 9.26
C PHE A 78 -1.23 0.71 10.46
N ARG A 79 -2.47 0.27 10.25
CA ARG A 79 -3.28 -0.40 11.27
C ARG A 79 -3.58 -1.81 10.79
N LEU A 80 -3.16 -2.79 11.57
CA LEU A 80 -3.57 -4.18 11.40
C LEU A 80 -4.82 -4.40 12.26
N VAL A 81 -5.88 -4.93 11.64
CA VAL A 81 -7.10 -5.36 12.33
C VAL A 81 -7.22 -6.85 12.06
N SER A 82 -7.24 -7.65 13.12
CA SER A 82 -7.42 -9.11 13.08
C SER A 82 -8.86 -9.49 13.37
#